data_AF-A0A208Y931-F1
#
_entry.id   AF-A0A208Y931-F1
#
_cell.length_a   1.000
_cell.length_b   1.000
_cell.length_c   1.000
_cell.angle_alpha   90.00
_cell.angle_beta   90.00
_cell.angle_gamma   90.00
#
_symmetry.space_group_name_H-M   'P 1'
#
loop_
_entity.id
_entity.type
_entity.pdbx_description
1 polymer ?
#
loop_
_entity_poly.entity_id
_entity_poly.type
_entity_poly.pdbx_seq_one_letter_code
_entity_poly.pdbx_strand_id
1 'polypeptide(L)'
;MPEARASHASAVSGSAGRPRFREEFADFLAFVRRPRLAPRMPRGAYGYRSLHEGRPRYASQEWLGGAAGPHLFNWLLVLWGINLLVLGPLAASVATASGAERRLDALHLSWFHVVLWAPVVEEMVFRFGLRRPAVAPWLLPVLVAAMLMRPSLMAAASLVLACGAIAAVLAWRRWRWPWRWLRRYRNAFPIVFHLSTLAFAFLHLFNFRLGEAGWVLLPLLVLPQWATGLVLGWMRVRFGIGASIALHACFNAGPMALLWFLQNYAPGVLDG
;
A
#
# COMPACT_ATOMS: atom_id res chain seq x y z
N MET A 1 51.93 -35.07 -3.02
CA MET A 1 50.66 -34.96 -3.75
C MET A 1 49.53 -35.22 -2.76
N PRO A 2 48.65 -34.25 -2.46
CA PRO A 2 47.57 -34.42 -1.50
C PRO A 2 46.22 -34.62 -2.20
N GLU A 3 45.44 -35.64 -1.82
CA GLU A 3 44.02 -35.71 -2.14
C GLU A 3 43.19 -35.35 -0.90
N ALA A 4 42.82 -34.08 -0.83
CA ALA A 4 41.79 -33.60 0.09
C ALA A 4 40.42 -33.76 -0.58
N ARG A 5 39.57 -34.61 -0.01
CA ARG A 5 38.14 -34.70 -0.37
C ARG A 5 37.44 -33.41 -0.01
N ALA A 6 37.16 -32.57 -1.01
CA ALA A 6 36.29 -31.41 -0.88
C ALA A 6 34.83 -31.83 -1.13
N SER A 7 33.96 -31.30 -0.28
CA SER A 7 32.53 -31.53 -0.19
C SER A 7 31.76 -31.06 -1.43
N HIS A 8 30.82 -31.89 -1.90
CA HIS A 8 29.75 -31.47 -2.80
C HIS A 8 28.75 -30.60 -2.03
N ALA A 9 29.06 -29.32 -1.86
CA ALA A 9 28.04 -28.30 -1.66
C ALA A 9 27.56 -27.86 -3.04
N SER A 10 26.35 -28.29 -3.42
CA SER A 10 25.65 -27.83 -4.61
C SER A 10 25.38 -26.32 -4.49
N ALA A 11 26.30 -25.51 -4.99
CA ALA A 11 26.09 -24.10 -5.23
C ALA A 11 25.03 -23.97 -6.33
N VAL A 12 23.80 -23.64 -5.96
CA VAL A 12 22.83 -23.11 -6.92
C VAL A 12 23.28 -21.69 -7.27
N SER A 13 24.23 -21.60 -8.19
CA SER A 13 24.59 -20.38 -8.89
C SER A 13 23.58 -20.16 -10.02
N GLY A 14 22.43 -19.58 -9.71
CA GLY A 14 21.49 -19.06 -10.69
C GLY A 14 21.65 -17.54 -10.80
N SER A 15 22.08 -17.06 -11.97
CA SER A 15 22.14 -15.65 -12.35
C SER A 15 20.89 -14.87 -11.90
N ALA A 16 21.05 -13.90 -11.00
CA ALA A 16 19.93 -13.13 -10.43
C ALA A 16 19.36 -12.12 -11.45
N GLY A 17 18.56 -12.61 -12.40
CA GLY A 17 17.74 -11.80 -13.30
C GLY A 17 16.59 -11.09 -12.56
N ARG A 18 15.93 -10.15 -13.24
CA ARG A 18 14.73 -9.49 -12.70
C ARG A 18 13.63 -10.55 -12.44
N PRO A 19 12.95 -10.55 -11.28
CA PRO A 19 11.95 -11.57 -10.98
C PRO A 19 10.79 -11.52 -11.97
N ARG A 20 10.30 -12.69 -12.39
CA ARG A 20 9.12 -12.82 -13.24
C ARG A 20 7.85 -12.47 -12.46
N PHE A 21 6.78 -12.06 -13.14
CA PHE A 21 5.50 -11.76 -12.47
C PHE A 21 4.91 -12.97 -11.72
N ARG A 22 5.12 -14.20 -12.20
CA ARG A 22 4.69 -15.41 -11.48
C ARG A 22 5.40 -15.57 -10.12
N GLU A 23 6.67 -15.21 -10.03
CA GLU A 23 7.46 -15.28 -8.80
C GLU A 23 6.99 -14.21 -7.80
N GLU A 24 6.59 -13.04 -8.29
CA GLU A 24 5.93 -12.02 -7.46
C GLU A 24 4.63 -12.48 -6.88
N PHE A 25 3.78 -13.05 -7.73
CA PHE A 25 2.47 -13.49 -7.33
C PHE A 25 2.59 -14.61 -6.29
N ALA A 26 3.51 -15.56 -6.49
CA ALA A 26 3.83 -16.59 -5.51
C ALA A 26 4.37 -16.00 -4.19
N ASP A 27 5.28 -15.02 -4.26
CA ASP A 27 5.78 -14.32 -3.07
C ASP A 27 4.66 -13.57 -2.34
N PHE A 28 3.76 -12.91 -3.06
CA PHE A 28 2.58 -12.24 -2.50
C PHE A 28 1.70 -13.23 -1.74
N LEU A 29 1.34 -14.37 -2.34
CA LEU A 29 0.52 -15.38 -1.68
C LEU A 29 1.21 -15.94 -0.42
N ALA A 30 2.51 -16.23 -0.51
CA ALA A 30 3.29 -16.68 0.65
C ALA A 30 3.35 -15.61 1.74
N PHE A 31 3.50 -14.35 1.34
CA PHE A 31 3.58 -13.20 2.23
C PHE A 31 2.26 -12.94 2.95
N VAL A 32 1.12 -12.98 2.25
CA VAL A 32 -0.20 -12.79 2.88
C VAL A 32 -0.47 -13.87 3.92
N ARG A 33 -0.04 -15.11 3.68
CA ARG A 33 -0.19 -16.20 4.66
C ARG A 33 0.70 -16.03 5.89
N ARG A 34 1.94 -15.55 5.70
CA ARG A 34 2.92 -15.35 6.78
C ARG A 34 3.73 -14.08 6.54
N PRO A 35 3.17 -12.89 6.87
CA PRO A 35 3.84 -11.63 6.62
C PRO A 35 5.14 -11.55 7.42
N ARG A 36 6.21 -11.10 6.80
CA ARG A 36 7.52 -10.93 7.45
C ARG A 36 8.20 -9.67 6.95
N LEU A 37 9.09 -9.10 7.75
CA LEU A 37 10.01 -8.04 7.30
C LEU A 37 11.05 -8.62 6.34
N ALA A 38 10.62 -9.07 5.15
CA ALA A 38 11.47 -9.65 4.13
C ALA A 38 12.50 -8.63 3.63
N PRO A 39 13.58 -9.04 2.96
CA PRO A 39 14.40 -8.12 2.17
C PRO A 39 13.56 -7.37 1.12
N ARG A 40 14.10 -6.33 0.49
CA ARG A 40 13.47 -5.78 -0.72
C ARG A 40 13.72 -6.74 -1.87
N MET A 41 12.76 -6.89 -2.78
CA MET A 41 13.02 -7.62 -4.02
C MET A 41 13.90 -6.76 -4.93
N PRO A 42 14.87 -7.35 -5.64
CA PRO A 42 15.68 -6.62 -6.61
C PRO A 42 14.80 -6.23 -7.81
N ARG A 43 14.36 -4.98 -7.87
CA ARG A 43 13.66 -4.41 -9.03
C ARG A 43 14.19 -3.03 -9.39
N GLY A 44 14.39 -2.81 -10.69
CA GLY A 44 14.72 -1.51 -11.28
C GLY A 44 16.21 -1.21 -11.36
N ALA A 45 16.56 -0.33 -12.30
CA ALA A 45 17.93 0.13 -12.54
C ALA A 45 18.59 0.68 -11.27
N TYR A 46 17.82 1.32 -10.39
CA TYR A 46 18.32 1.88 -9.13
C TYR A 46 18.72 0.82 -8.09
N GLY A 47 17.97 -0.29 -8.00
CA GLY A 47 18.29 -1.41 -7.10
C GLY A 47 19.45 -2.26 -7.65
N TYR A 48 19.43 -2.54 -8.95
CA TYR A 48 20.48 -3.29 -9.65
C TYR A 48 21.83 -2.54 -9.62
N ARG A 49 21.82 -1.25 -9.95
CA ARG A 49 23.01 -0.39 -9.97
C ARG A 49 23.54 -0.11 -8.56
N SER A 50 22.67 0.06 -7.56
CA SER A 50 23.07 0.23 -6.14
C SER A 50 23.69 -1.04 -5.54
N LEU A 51 23.20 -2.23 -5.93
CA LEU A 51 23.79 -3.51 -5.53
C LEU A 51 25.18 -3.72 -6.14
N HIS A 52 25.39 -3.28 -7.39
CA HIS A 52 26.69 -3.38 -8.08
C HIS A 52 27.68 -2.26 -7.75
N GLU A 53 27.21 -1.05 -7.44
CA GLU A 53 28.07 0.11 -7.12
C GLU A 53 28.38 0.23 -5.61
N GLY A 54 27.91 -0.70 -4.77
CA GLY A 54 28.23 -0.75 -3.34
C GLY A 54 27.75 0.44 -2.51
N ARG A 55 26.91 1.34 -3.05
CA ARG A 55 26.42 2.54 -2.36
C ARG A 55 24.99 2.33 -1.83
N PRO A 56 24.79 2.25 -0.51
CA PRO A 56 23.45 2.08 0.06
C PRO A 56 22.66 3.39 0.03
N ARG A 57 21.86 3.63 -1.02
CA ARG A 57 20.91 4.75 -1.05
C ARG A 57 19.52 4.33 -0.56
N TYR A 58 19.42 3.94 0.71
CA TYR A 58 18.17 3.44 1.32
C TYR A 58 16.97 4.38 1.14
N ALA A 59 17.16 5.70 1.24
CA ALA A 59 16.08 6.67 1.07
C ALA A 59 15.54 6.71 -0.37
N SER A 60 16.42 6.67 -1.38
CA SER A 60 15.99 6.61 -2.79
C SER A 60 15.24 5.30 -3.11
N GLN A 61 15.63 4.18 -2.50
CA GLN A 61 14.93 2.91 -2.70
C GLN A 61 13.53 2.89 -2.04
N GLU A 62 13.31 3.64 -0.97
CA GLU A 62 12.00 3.76 -0.32
C GLU A 62 10.96 4.45 -1.21
N TRP A 63 11.37 5.50 -1.92
CA TRP A 63 10.48 6.38 -2.67
C TRP A 63 10.53 6.12 -4.18
N LEU A 64 11.72 5.92 -4.74
CA LEU A 64 11.94 5.76 -6.19
C LEU A 64 12.11 4.29 -6.60
N GLY A 65 12.51 3.43 -5.66
CA GLY A 65 12.95 2.06 -5.94
C GLY A 65 11.90 1.09 -6.48
N GLY A 66 10.61 1.41 -6.38
CA GLY A 66 9.54 0.53 -6.87
C GLY A 66 8.48 1.20 -7.75
N ALA A 67 8.51 2.52 -7.94
CA ALA A 67 7.57 3.22 -8.81
C ALA A 67 7.81 2.94 -10.32
N ALA A 68 9.06 2.63 -10.70
CA ALA A 68 9.46 2.34 -12.09
C ALA A 68 9.54 0.82 -12.40
N GLY A 69 8.77 -0.01 -11.69
CA GLY A 69 8.81 -1.47 -11.85
C GLY A 69 8.00 -1.94 -13.08
N PRO A 70 8.51 -2.89 -13.89
CA PRO A 70 7.85 -3.33 -15.14
C PRO A 70 6.53 -4.09 -14.93
N HIS A 71 6.13 -4.38 -13.69
CA HIS A 71 4.92 -5.15 -13.38
C HIS A 71 3.92 -4.39 -12.45
N LEU A 72 4.12 -3.09 -12.19
CA LEU A 72 3.12 -2.29 -11.46
C LEU A 72 1.78 -2.30 -12.22
N PHE A 73 1.85 -2.20 -13.55
CA PHE A 73 0.69 -2.35 -14.42
C PHE A 73 0.02 -3.73 -14.32
N ASN A 74 0.78 -4.82 -14.24
CA ASN A 74 0.20 -6.15 -14.06
C ASN A 74 -0.55 -6.27 -12.72
N TRP A 75 0.00 -5.71 -11.65
CA TRP A 75 -0.70 -5.64 -10.36
C TRP A 75 -1.94 -4.76 -10.41
N LEU A 76 -1.89 -3.66 -11.15
CA LEU A 76 -3.07 -2.82 -11.41
C LEU A 76 -4.17 -3.61 -12.12
N LEU A 77 -3.83 -4.38 -13.16
CA LEU A 77 -4.77 -5.26 -13.86
C LEU A 77 -5.35 -6.35 -12.95
N VAL A 78 -4.53 -6.98 -12.10
CA VAL A 78 -5.01 -7.96 -11.12
C VAL A 78 -5.99 -7.32 -10.14
N LEU A 79 -5.65 -6.14 -9.61
CA LEU A 79 -6.52 -5.43 -8.68
C LEU A 79 -7.82 -5.01 -9.33
N TRP A 80 -7.79 -4.38 -10.51
CA TRP A 80 -9.00 -4.04 -11.24
C TRP A 80 -9.82 -5.27 -11.62
N GLY A 81 -9.20 -6.35 -12.10
CA GLY A 81 -9.90 -7.59 -12.45
C GLY A 81 -10.65 -8.18 -11.25
N ILE A 82 -9.98 -8.33 -10.11
CA ILE A 82 -10.61 -8.89 -8.90
C ILE A 82 -11.71 -7.95 -8.37
N ASN A 83 -11.46 -6.63 -8.35
CA ASN A 83 -12.42 -5.68 -7.81
C ASN A 83 -13.61 -5.42 -8.73
N LEU A 84 -13.42 -5.28 -10.04
CA LEU A 84 -14.53 -5.00 -10.96
C LEU A 84 -15.38 -6.24 -11.24
N LEU A 85 -14.77 -7.43 -11.31
CA LEU A 85 -15.48 -8.65 -11.72
C LEU A 85 -16.04 -9.45 -10.55
N VAL A 86 -15.49 -9.30 -9.34
CA VAL A 86 -15.86 -10.15 -8.19
C VAL A 86 -16.25 -9.31 -6.98
N LEU A 87 -15.30 -8.56 -6.40
CA LEU A 87 -15.51 -7.94 -5.09
C LEU A 87 -16.43 -6.72 -5.14
N GLY A 88 -16.40 -5.95 -6.22
CA GLY A 88 -17.23 -4.78 -6.45
C GLY A 88 -18.70 -5.13 -6.61
N PRO A 89 -19.06 -6.07 -7.50
CA PRO A 89 -20.43 -6.60 -7.59
C PRO A 89 -20.92 -7.18 -6.26
N LEU A 90 -20.07 -7.94 -5.55
CA LEU A 90 -20.41 -8.46 -4.22
C LEU A 90 -20.67 -7.33 -3.21
N ALA A 91 -19.79 -6.33 -3.15
CA ALA A 91 -19.96 -5.19 -2.25
C ALA A 91 -21.22 -4.37 -2.61
N ALA A 92 -21.54 -4.24 -3.89
CA ALA A 92 -22.77 -3.60 -4.35
C ALA A 92 -24.02 -4.41 -3.94
N SER A 93 -24.03 -5.73 -4.14
CA SER A 93 -25.15 -6.58 -3.70
C SER A 93 -25.34 -6.54 -2.20
N VAL A 94 -24.25 -6.52 -1.43
CA VAL A 94 -24.29 -6.39 0.03
C VAL A 94 -24.79 -5.01 0.45
N ALA A 95 -24.38 -3.94 -0.23
CA ALA A 95 -24.86 -2.60 0.05
C ALA A 95 -26.38 -2.51 -0.17
N THR A 96 -26.89 -3.02 -1.29
CA THR A 96 -28.33 -3.09 -1.56
C THR A 96 -29.07 -3.93 -0.54
N ALA A 97 -28.57 -5.12 -0.19
CA ALA A 97 -29.20 -6.00 0.79
C ALA A 97 -29.20 -5.45 2.22
N SER A 98 -28.20 -4.65 2.59
CA SER A 98 -28.09 -4.03 3.92
C SER A 98 -28.74 -2.64 4.01
N GLY A 99 -29.25 -2.10 2.89
CA GLY A 99 -29.70 -0.72 2.82
C GLY A 99 -28.58 0.29 3.04
N ALA A 100 -27.32 -0.09 2.83
CA ALA A 100 -26.18 0.80 2.98
C ALA A 100 -26.08 1.74 1.77
N GLU A 101 -26.21 3.04 2.02
CA GLU A 101 -26.09 4.07 0.99
C GLU A 101 -24.68 4.64 0.94
N ARG A 102 -24.18 5.00 -0.25
CA ARG A 102 -22.89 5.70 -0.35
C ARG A 102 -23.06 7.15 0.11
N ARG A 103 -22.28 7.55 1.12
CA ARG A 103 -22.29 8.91 1.69
C ARG A 103 -21.54 9.91 0.83
N LEU A 104 -20.48 9.46 0.17
CA LEU A 104 -19.65 10.28 -0.70
C LEU A 104 -20.19 10.23 -2.11
N ASP A 105 -20.67 11.37 -2.60
CA ASP A 105 -20.97 11.53 -4.00
C ASP A 105 -19.63 11.65 -4.76
N ALA A 106 -19.21 10.54 -5.37
CA ALA A 106 -17.93 10.43 -6.06
C ALA A 106 -17.81 11.45 -7.20
N LEU A 107 -18.95 11.95 -7.70
CA LEU A 107 -19.05 12.94 -8.77
C LEU A 107 -18.51 14.32 -8.37
N HIS A 108 -18.45 14.63 -7.07
CA HIS A 108 -18.00 15.93 -6.55
C HIS A 108 -16.60 15.89 -5.93
N LEU A 109 -15.98 14.72 -5.83
CA LEU A 109 -14.61 14.60 -5.33
C LEU A 109 -13.60 15.04 -6.39
N SER A 110 -12.70 15.96 -6.04
CA SER A 110 -11.71 16.41 -7.02
C SER A 110 -10.67 15.34 -7.33
N TRP A 111 -10.17 15.31 -8.56
CA TRP A 111 -9.08 14.42 -8.99
C TRP A 111 -7.86 14.49 -8.07
N PHE A 112 -7.53 15.69 -7.58
CA PHE A 112 -6.46 15.88 -6.59
C PHE A 112 -6.70 15.09 -5.31
N HIS A 113 -7.94 15.03 -4.83
CA HIS A 113 -8.29 14.30 -3.62
C HIS A 113 -8.13 12.78 -3.83
N VAL A 114 -8.75 12.26 -4.89
CA VAL A 114 -8.88 10.82 -5.14
C VAL A 114 -7.57 10.18 -5.59
N VAL A 115 -6.82 10.85 -6.44
CA VAL A 115 -5.62 10.29 -7.09
C VAL A 115 -4.33 10.66 -6.37
N LEU A 116 -4.29 11.78 -5.65
CA LEU A 116 -3.05 12.24 -5.01
C LEU A 116 -3.15 12.29 -3.49
N TRP A 117 -4.06 13.09 -2.94
CA TRP A 117 -4.14 13.32 -1.50
C TRP A 117 -4.45 12.06 -0.70
N ALA A 118 -5.57 11.40 -1.01
CA ALA A 118 -6.01 10.23 -0.25
C ALA A 118 -5.00 9.08 -0.34
N PRO A 119 -4.50 8.67 -1.54
CA PRO A 119 -3.45 7.66 -1.62
C PRO A 119 -2.21 8.02 -0.82
N VAL A 120 -1.70 9.25 -0.90
CA VAL A 120 -0.50 9.64 -0.13
C VAL A 120 -0.75 9.56 1.36
N VAL A 121 -1.84 10.17 1.86
CA VAL A 121 -2.13 10.22 3.29
C VAL A 121 -2.41 8.82 3.84
N GLU A 122 -3.24 8.03 3.17
CA GLU A 122 -3.60 6.68 3.61
C GLU A 122 -2.39 5.74 3.63
N GLU A 123 -1.56 5.75 2.58
CA GLU A 123 -0.34 4.95 2.57
C GLU A 123 0.61 5.37 3.70
N MET A 124 0.68 6.67 4.00
CA MET A 124 1.53 7.15 5.09
C MET A 124 0.97 6.74 6.47
N VAL A 125 -0.34 6.84 6.70
CA VAL A 125 -1.00 6.43 7.95
C VAL A 125 -0.85 4.92 8.19
N PHE A 126 -1.24 4.10 7.21
CA PHE A 126 -1.37 2.66 7.42
C PHE A 126 -0.06 1.91 7.18
N ARG A 127 0.79 2.36 6.25
CA ARG A 127 1.89 1.53 5.71
C ARG A 127 3.28 2.09 5.97
N PHE A 128 3.45 3.39 6.21
CA PHE A 128 4.77 3.94 6.49
C PHE A 128 5.43 3.25 7.70
N GLY A 129 4.66 3.10 8.78
CA GLY A 129 5.10 2.50 10.04
C GLY A 129 5.48 1.01 9.96
N LEU A 130 4.98 0.26 8.98
CA LEU A 130 5.30 -1.16 8.80
C LEU A 130 6.80 -1.44 8.63
N ARG A 131 7.53 -0.50 8.01
CA ARG A 131 9.00 -0.58 7.83
C ARG A 131 9.75 0.38 8.74
N ARG A 132 9.05 1.34 9.37
CA ARG A 132 9.63 2.42 10.19
C ARG A 132 8.90 2.55 11.54
N PRO A 133 8.83 1.47 12.34
CA PRO A 133 8.02 1.46 13.56
C PRO A 133 8.50 2.45 14.62
N ALA A 134 9.80 2.81 14.61
CA ALA A 134 10.35 3.80 15.54
C ALA A 134 9.91 5.24 15.26
N VAL A 135 9.55 5.52 14.02
CA VAL A 135 9.15 6.87 13.56
C VAL A 135 7.61 7.00 13.59
N ALA A 136 6.90 5.89 13.42
CA ALA A 136 5.44 5.87 13.30
C ALA A 136 4.69 6.59 14.44
N PRO A 137 5.02 6.41 15.73
CA PRO A 137 4.29 7.09 16.81
C PRO A 137 4.37 8.62 16.75
N TRP A 138 5.42 9.16 16.16
CA TRP A 138 5.62 10.61 16.03
C TRP A 138 4.87 11.18 14.83
N LEU A 139 4.80 10.43 13.72
CA LEU A 139 4.13 10.90 12.50
C LEU A 139 2.63 10.61 12.51
N LEU A 140 2.19 9.53 13.15
CA LEU A 140 0.81 9.07 13.09
C LEU A 140 -0.22 10.13 13.53
N PRO A 141 -0.03 10.89 14.63
CA PRO A 141 -0.99 11.92 15.02
C PRO A 141 -1.14 13.02 13.95
N VAL A 142 -0.02 13.46 13.36
CA VAL A 142 -0.01 14.48 12.30
C VAL A 142 -0.70 13.96 11.04
N LEU A 143 -0.43 12.71 10.66
CA LEU A 143 -1.02 12.08 9.48
C LEU A 143 -2.53 11.83 9.65
N VAL A 144 -2.97 11.39 10.84
CA VAL A 144 -4.40 11.23 11.14
C VAL A 144 -5.11 12.59 11.16
N ALA A 145 -4.50 13.61 11.75
CA ALA A 145 -5.05 14.97 11.69
C ALA A 145 -5.19 15.45 10.23
N ALA A 146 -4.17 15.26 9.39
CA ALA A 146 -4.24 15.60 7.98
C ALA A 146 -5.34 14.84 7.24
N MET A 147 -5.58 13.57 7.60
CA MET A 147 -6.64 12.77 7.02
C MET A 147 -8.05 13.33 7.29
N LEU A 148 -8.24 13.99 8.44
CA LEU A 148 -9.51 14.60 8.84
C LEU A 148 -9.69 16.03 8.28
N MET A 149 -8.60 16.66 7.82
CA MET A 149 -8.62 18.01 7.28
C MET A 149 -9.13 18.02 5.83
N ARG A 150 -9.78 19.12 5.44
CA ARG A 150 -10.12 19.35 4.03
C ARG A 150 -8.84 19.44 3.20
N PRO A 151 -8.70 18.64 2.13
CA PRO A 151 -7.48 18.65 1.32
C PRO A 151 -7.27 19.98 0.62
N SER A 152 -6.07 20.52 0.73
CA SER A 152 -5.63 21.73 0.04
C SER A 152 -4.12 21.69 -0.18
N LEU A 153 -3.61 22.50 -1.11
CA LEU A 153 -2.17 22.63 -1.33
C LEU A 153 -1.45 23.14 -0.07
N MET A 154 -2.08 24.06 0.68
CA MET A 154 -1.56 24.51 1.97
C MET A 154 -1.48 23.38 2.98
N ALA A 155 -2.55 22.56 3.12
CA ALA A 155 -2.52 21.40 4.01
C ALA A 155 -1.43 20.40 3.61
N ALA A 156 -1.20 20.20 2.31
CA ALA A 156 -0.12 19.36 1.79
C ALA A 156 1.26 19.91 2.17
N ALA A 157 1.49 21.20 1.95
CA ALA A 157 2.75 21.86 2.31
C ALA A 157 3.00 21.78 3.83
N SER A 158 2.00 22.09 4.65
CA SER A 158 2.08 21.98 6.11
C SER A 158 2.39 20.55 6.56
N LEU A 159 1.77 19.55 5.94
CA LEU A 159 2.01 18.14 6.24
C LEU A 159 3.45 17.73 5.91
N VAL A 160 3.95 18.11 4.74
CA VAL A 160 5.32 17.83 4.31
C VAL A 160 6.32 18.50 5.25
N LEU A 161 6.10 19.75 5.62
CA LEU A 161 6.95 20.48 6.56
C LEU A 161 6.96 19.83 7.94
N ALA A 162 5.79 19.48 8.49
CA ALA A 162 5.68 18.81 9.78
C ALA A 162 6.37 17.43 9.78
N CYS A 163 6.14 16.62 8.75
CA CYS A 163 6.81 15.32 8.60
C CYS A 163 8.34 15.49 8.46
N GLY A 164 8.77 16.48 7.68
CA GLY A 164 10.18 16.81 7.47
C GLY A 164 10.87 17.26 8.76
N ALA A 165 10.22 18.13 9.54
CA ALA A 165 10.73 18.60 10.83
C ALA A 165 10.87 17.45 11.83
N ILE A 166 9.85 16.58 11.95
CA ILE A 166 9.92 15.39 12.81
C ILE A 166 11.06 14.47 12.38
N ALA A 167 11.18 14.20 11.08
CA ALA A 167 12.26 13.37 10.55
C ALA A 167 13.65 13.98 10.84
N ALA A 168 13.81 15.30 10.71
CA ALA A 168 15.05 16.01 11.01
C ALA A 168 15.42 15.93 12.49
N VAL A 169 14.47 16.16 13.40
CA VAL A 169 14.68 16.06 14.86
C VAL A 169 15.08 14.64 15.26
N LEU A 170 14.39 13.62 14.75
CA LEU A 170 14.70 12.21 15.05
C LEU A 170 16.08 11.82 14.51
N ALA A 171 16.46 12.31 13.32
CA ALA A 171 17.78 12.08 12.75
C ALA A 171 18.88 12.77 13.55
N TRP A 172 18.68 14.03 13.95
CA TRP A 172 19.62 14.79 14.78
C TRP A 172 19.84 14.12 16.14
N ARG A 173 18.77 13.66 16.79
CA ARG A 173 18.83 12.88 18.04
C ARG A 173 19.36 11.46 17.86
N ARG A 174 19.68 11.04 16.63
CA ARG A 174 20.07 9.67 16.27
C ARG A 174 19.11 8.62 16.85
N TRP A 175 17.82 8.95 16.90
CA TRP A 175 16.81 8.15 17.56
C TRP A 175 16.67 6.78 16.89
N ARG A 176 16.79 5.71 17.69
CA ARG A 176 16.65 4.32 17.23
C ARG A 176 15.95 3.52 18.32
N TRP A 177 15.12 2.57 17.91
CA TRP A 177 14.54 1.62 18.84
C TRP A 177 15.61 0.67 19.40
N PRO A 178 15.55 0.35 20.71
CA PRO A 178 16.38 -0.71 21.27
C PRO A 178 16.13 -2.03 20.55
N TRP A 179 17.19 -2.82 20.39
CA TRP A 179 17.13 -4.08 19.66
C TRP A 179 16.10 -5.09 20.20
N ARG A 180 15.84 -5.05 21.51
CA ARG A 180 14.79 -5.86 22.17
C ARG A 180 13.40 -5.56 21.59
N TRP A 181 13.08 -4.29 21.35
CA TRP A 181 11.81 -3.86 20.75
C TRP A 181 11.74 -4.21 19.27
N LEU A 182 12.84 -4.06 18.52
CA LEU A 182 12.91 -4.50 17.13
C LEU A 182 12.66 -6.01 16.97
N ARG A 183 13.20 -6.82 17.87
CA ARG A 183 12.95 -8.28 17.90
C ARG A 183 11.48 -8.60 18.18
N ARG A 184 10.89 -7.98 19.20
CA ARG A 184 9.46 -8.15 19.52
C ARG A 184 8.58 -7.72 18.34
N TYR A 185 8.90 -6.59 17.72
CA TYR A 185 8.20 -6.08 16.55
C TYR A 185 8.26 -7.07 15.38
N ARG A 186 9.43 -7.65 15.09
CA ARG A 186 9.57 -8.68 14.04
C ARG A 186 8.68 -9.89 14.28
N ASN A 187 8.52 -10.32 15.54
CA ASN A 187 7.64 -11.43 15.90
C ASN A 187 6.15 -11.05 15.82
N ALA A 188 5.80 -9.81 16.17
CA ALA A 188 4.44 -9.27 16.08
C ALA A 188 4.06 -8.80 14.67
N PHE A 189 5.02 -8.71 13.74
CA PHE A 189 4.81 -8.15 12.40
C PHE A 189 3.65 -8.79 11.61
N PRO A 190 3.41 -10.12 11.62
CA PRO A 190 2.22 -10.70 10.99
C PRO A 190 0.91 -10.07 11.45
N ILE A 191 0.76 -9.89 12.77
CA ILE A 191 -0.43 -9.32 13.39
C ILE A 191 -0.53 -7.84 13.03
N VAL A 192 0.57 -7.08 13.19
CA VAL A 192 0.61 -5.65 12.87
C VAL A 192 0.26 -5.39 11.39
N PHE A 193 0.74 -6.24 10.49
CA PHE A 193 0.44 -6.17 9.07
C PHE A 193 -1.06 -6.33 8.81
N HIS A 194 -1.67 -7.42 9.28
CA HIS A 194 -3.09 -7.67 9.04
C HIS A 194 -3.99 -6.65 9.74
N LEU A 195 -3.64 -6.20 10.95
CA LEU A 195 -4.38 -5.14 11.64
C LEU A 195 -4.30 -3.82 10.87
N SER A 196 -3.14 -3.45 10.33
CA SER A 196 -2.99 -2.26 9.49
C SER A 196 -3.86 -2.36 8.22
N THR A 197 -3.84 -3.51 7.54
CA THR A 197 -4.65 -3.74 6.35
C THR A 197 -6.16 -3.77 6.65
N LEU A 198 -6.58 -4.34 7.78
CA LEU A 198 -7.97 -4.32 8.22
C LEU A 198 -8.42 -2.92 8.63
N ALA A 199 -7.57 -2.17 9.35
CA ALA A 199 -7.88 -0.79 9.72
C ALA A 199 -8.07 0.09 8.48
N PHE A 200 -7.22 -0.08 7.46
CA PHE A 200 -7.39 0.54 6.15
C PHE A 200 -8.74 0.19 5.52
N ALA A 201 -9.13 -1.10 5.53
CA ALA A 201 -10.40 -1.53 4.97
C ALA A 201 -11.60 -0.95 5.74
N PHE A 202 -11.58 -1.01 7.07
CA PHE A 202 -12.67 -0.52 7.92
C PHE A 202 -12.84 1.00 7.90
N LEU A 203 -11.77 1.75 7.71
CA LEU A 203 -11.85 3.19 7.48
C LEU A 203 -12.79 3.53 6.31
N HIS A 204 -12.85 2.67 5.28
CA HIS A 204 -13.73 2.89 4.14
C HIS A 204 -15.22 2.65 4.44
N LEU A 205 -15.57 2.09 5.61
CA LEU A 205 -16.96 2.08 6.07
C LEU A 205 -17.51 3.49 6.28
N PHE A 206 -16.67 4.48 6.58
CA PHE A 206 -17.10 5.88 6.71
C PHE A 206 -17.60 6.48 5.39
N ASN A 207 -17.35 5.81 4.26
CA ASN A 207 -17.90 6.19 2.95
C ASN A 207 -19.36 5.73 2.77
N PHE A 208 -19.92 4.99 3.72
CA PHE A 208 -21.28 4.47 3.69
C PHE A 208 -22.11 5.01 4.86
N ARG A 209 -23.40 5.21 4.63
CA ARG A 209 -24.42 5.33 5.67
C ARG A 209 -24.97 3.93 5.90
N LEU A 210 -24.72 3.37 7.08
CA LEU A 210 -25.13 2.01 7.40
C LEU A 210 -26.59 1.98 7.85
N GLY A 211 -27.40 1.12 7.26
CA GLY A 211 -28.78 0.85 7.70
C GLY A 211 -28.83 0.02 9.00
N GLU A 212 -30.03 -0.14 9.56
CA GLU A 212 -30.23 -0.80 10.86
C GLU A 212 -29.78 -2.29 10.88
N ALA A 213 -29.79 -2.96 9.73
CA ALA A 213 -29.36 -4.36 9.56
C ALA A 213 -27.87 -4.52 9.18
N GLY A 214 -27.08 -3.44 9.15
CA GLY A 214 -25.78 -3.40 8.47
C GLY A 214 -24.61 -4.13 9.16
N TRP A 215 -24.66 -4.37 10.47
CA TRP A 215 -23.47 -4.75 11.26
C TRP A 215 -22.86 -6.12 10.88
N VAL A 216 -23.68 -7.11 10.54
CA VAL A 216 -23.22 -8.46 10.16
C VAL A 216 -22.56 -8.44 8.78
N LEU A 217 -23.00 -7.55 7.90
CA LEU A 217 -22.55 -7.47 6.51
C LEU A 217 -21.37 -6.49 6.30
N LEU A 218 -21.00 -5.69 7.31
CA LEU A 218 -19.87 -4.75 7.24
C LEU A 218 -18.55 -5.40 6.79
N PRO A 219 -18.17 -6.60 7.27
CA PRO A 219 -16.92 -7.22 6.83
C PRO A 219 -16.92 -7.53 5.32
N LEU A 220 -18.08 -7.83 4.73
CA LEU A 220 -18.21 -8.12 3.30
C LEU A 220 -18.13 -6.84 2.47
N LEU A 221 -18.68 -5.73 2.97
CA LEU A 221 -18.70 -4.44 2.28
C LEU A 221 -17.28 -3.89 2.03
N VAL A 222 -16.33 -4.21 2.89
CA VAL A 222 -14.93 -3.73 2.80
C VAL A 222 -13.96 -4.72 2.17
N LEU A 223 -14.44 -5.86 1.65
CA LEU A 223 -13.58 -6.84 0.98
C LEU A 223 -12.76 -6.25 -0.18
N PRO A 224 -13.31 -5.39 -1.07
CA PRO A 224 -12.53 -4.71 -2.10
C PRO A 224 -11.29 -4.00 -1.53
N GLN A 225 -11.49 -3.25 -0.45
CA GLN A 225 -10.47 -2.45 0.22
C GLN A 225 -9.50 -3.31 1.02
N TRP A 226 -9.99 -4.40 1.64
CA TRP A 226 -9.13 -5.36 2.32
C TRP A 226 -8.19 -6.07 1.34
N ALA A 227 -8.71 -6.59 0.22
CA ALA A 227 -7.91 -7.23 -0.82
C ALA A 227 -6.87 -6.28 -1.41
N THR A 228 -7.29 -5.06 -1.75
CA THR A 228 -6.40 -3.99 -2.21
C THR A 228 -5.34 -3.67 -1.16
N GLY A 229 -5.74 -3.60 0.10
CA GLY A 229 -4.86 -3.28 1.20
C GLY A 229 -3.79 -4.34 1.48
N LEU A 230 -4.07 -5.62 1.20
CA LEU A 230 -3.09 -6.71 1.26
C LEU A 230 -2.00 -6.53 0.20
N VAL A 231 -2.39 -6.23 -1.04
CA VAL A 231 -1.46 -5.99 -2.15
C VAL A 231 -0.60 -4.76 -1.88
N LEU A 232 -1.21 -3.64 -1.47
CA LEU A 232 -0.48 -2.41 -1.13
C LEU A 232 0.47 -2.63 0.07
N GLY A 233 0.03 -3.34 1.11
CA GLY A 233 0.90 -3.67 2.24
C GLY A 233 2.11 -4.52 1.83
N TRP A 234 1.91 -5.53 0.98
CA TRP A 234 3.00 -6.32 0.40
C TRP A 234 3.92 -5.44 -0.46
N MET A 235 3.33 -4.56 -1.29
CA MET A 235 4.05 -3.63 -2.17
C MET A 235 4.96 -2.71 -1.35
N ARG A 236 4.41 -2.12 -0.27
CA ARG A 236 5.13 -1.32 0.72
C ARG A 236 6.36 -2.04 1.23
N VAL A 237 6.17 -3.30 1.64
CA VAL A 237 7.24 -4.08 2.27
C VAL A 237 8.28 -4.39 1.22
N ARG A 238 7.92 -5.03 0.10
CA ARG A 238 8.90 -5.55 -0.86
C ARG A 238 9.53 -4.50 -1.77
N PHE A 239 8.84 -3.38 -2.05
CA PHE A 239 9.25 -2.38 -3.06
C PHE A 239 9.31 -0.94 -2.56
N GLY A 240 8.68 -0.62 -1.43
CA GLY A 240 8.76 0.70 -0.79
C GLY A 240 7.47 1.49 -0.81
N ILE A 241 7.47 2.63 -0.12
CA ILE A 241 6.26 3.45 0.07
C ILE A 241 5.83 4.10 -1.25
N GLY A 242 6.78 4.56 -2.07
CA GLY A 242 6.44 5.20 -3.33
C GLY A 242 5.78 4.26 -4.34
N ALA A 243 6.18 2.98 -4.37
CA ALA A 243 5.53 1.97 -5.21
C ALA A 243 4.08 1.69 -4.76
N SER A 244 3.86 1.67 -3.45
CA SER A 244 2.55 1.48 -2.84
C SER A 244 1.63 2.68 -3.14
N ILE A 245 2.12 3.90 -2.95
CA ILE A 245 1.42 5.15 -3.32
C ILE A 245 1.09 5.16 -4.81
N ALA A 246 2.05 4.85 -5.69
CA ALA A 246 1.83 4.85 -7.13
C ALA A 246 0.76 3.84 -7.55
N LEU A 247 0.84 2.59 -7.06
CA LEU A 247 -0.18 1.59 -7.36
C LEU A 247 -1.56 2.00 -6.84
N HIS A 248 -1.63 2.56 -5.64
CA HIS A 248 -2.89 3.03 -5.05
C HIS A 248 -3.48 4.20 -5.86
N ALA A 249 -2.67 5.20 -6.21
CA ALA A 249 -3.08 6.33 -7.04
C ALA A 249 -3.61 5.86 -8.40
N CYS A 250 -2.91 4.94 -9.08
CA CYS A 250 -3.36 4.36 -10.34
C CYS A 250 -4.64 3.54 -10.17
N PHE A 251 -4.75 2.76 -9.09
CA PHE A 251 -5.95 1.97 -8.80
C PHE A 251 -7.19 2.86 -8.64
N ASN A 252 -7.06 4.00 -7.96
CA ASN A 252 -8.15 4.98 -7.80
C ASN A 252 -8.43 5.77 -9.07
N ALA A 253 -7.40 6.10 -9.86
CA ALA A 253 -7.55 6.87 -11.09
C ALA A 253 -8.40 6.17 -12.15
N GLY A 254 -8.36 4.83 -12.23
CA GLY A 254 -9.14 4.07 -13.21
C GLY A 254 -10.66 4.26 -13.06
N PRO A 255 -11.26 3.88 -11.92
CA PRO A 255 -12.68 4.11 -11.65
C PRO A 255 -13.07 5.58 -11.73
N MET A 256 -12.20 6.50 -11.27
CA MET A 256 -12.45 7.94 -11.39
C MET A 256 -12.52 8.39 -12.87
N ALA A 257 -11.60 7.93 -13.71
CA ALA A 257 -11.60 8.21 -15.13
C ALA A 257 -12.83 7.63 -15.84
N LEU A 258 -13.21 6.40 -15.49
CA LEU A 258 -14.40 5.75 -16.03
C LEU A 258 -15.67 6.54 -15.65
N LEU A 259 -15.81 6.92 -14.38
CA LEU A 259 -16.95 7.71 -13.90
C LEU A 259 -17.02 9.05 -14.61
N TRP A 260 -15.90 9.78 -14.67
CA TRP A 260 -15.81 11.05 -15.39
C TRP A 260 -16.19 10.88 -16.87
N PHE A 261 -15.72 9.82 -17.54
CA PHE A 261 -16.08 9.55 -18.93
C PHE A 261 -17.58 9.29 -19.09
N LEU A 262 -18.17 8.44 -18.26
CA LEU A 262 -19.60 8.14 -18.30
C LEU A 262 -20.44 9.41 -18.07
N GLN A 263 -20.06 10.26 -17.13
CA GLN A 263 -20.77 11.53 -16.89
C GLN A 263 -20.75 12.47 -18.10
N ASN A 264 -19.62 12.57 -18.80
CA ASN A 264 -19.45 13.54 -19.89
C ASN A 264 -19.95 13.03 -21.24
N TYR A 265 -19.95 11.71 -21.46
CA TYR A 265 -20.20 11.11 -22.77
C TYR A 265 -21.33 10.08 -22.80
N ALA A 266 -21.81 9.60 -21.65
CA ALA A 266 -22.91 8.64 -21.54
C ALA A 266 -23.75 8.84 -20.26
N PRO A 267 -24.24 10.07 -19.97
CA PRO A 267 -24.88 10.37 -18.70
C PRO A 267 -26.11 9.50 -18.41
N GLY A 268 -26.86 9.10 -19.44
CA GLY A 268 -28.03 8.22 -19.29
C GLY A 268 -27.73 6.80 -18.79
N VAL A 269 -26.45 6.39 -18.69
CA VAL A 269 -26.04 5.13 -18.03
C VAL A 269 -25.99 5.28 -16.51
N LEU A 270 -25.85 6.51 -15.99
CA LEU A 270 -25.76 6.80 -14.56
C LEU A 270 -27.13 7.11 -13.92
N ASP A 271 -28.15 7.38 -14.74
CA ASP A 271 -29.50 7.75 -14.31
C ASP A 271 -30.45 6.54 -14.10
N GLY A 272 -29.96 5.31 -14.30
CA GLY A 272 -30.69 4.05 -14.12
C GLY A 272 -30.09 3.16 -13.03
#